data_AF-A0AAQ5YNT0-F1
#
_entry.id   AF-A0AAQ5YNT0-F1
#
_cell.length_a   1.000
_cell.length_b   1.000
_cell.length_c   1.000
_cell.angle_alpha   90.00
_cell.angle_beta   90.00
_cell.angle_gamma   90.00
#
_symmetry.space_group_name_H-M   'P 1'
#
loop_
_entity.id
_entity.type
_entity.pdbx_description
1 polymer ?
#
loop_
_entity_poly.entity_id
_entity_poly.type
_entity_poly.pdbx_seq_one_letter_code
_entity_poly.pdbx_strand_id
1 'polypeptide(L)'
;MPFSSFGLMRFAILLLLCSQGCPQCFRPRQRNLGHVQVSCCPKVGNGTIDEPVNECFEQKETTFPHCRVHAFIFTKGTKSWCVDPKVWWLQQRLRRLQSRGICCQIL
;
A
#
# COMPACT_ATOMS: atom_id res chain seq x y z
N MET A 1 20.50 43.83 -20.00
CA MET A 1 20.97 42.43 -20.11
C MET A 1 19.75 41.54 -20.26
N PRO A 2 19.49 40.93 -21.44
CA PRO A 2 18.31 40.10 -21.62
C PRO A 2 18.62 38.71 -21.06
N PHE A 3 18.08 38.39 -19.89
CA PHE A 3 18.20 37.04 -19.34
C PHE A 3 17.32 36.10 -20.18
N SER A 4 17.99 35.19 -20.87
CA SER A 4 17.44 34.26 -21.84
C SER A 4 16.34 33.38 -21.21
N SER A 5 15.09 33.74 -21.49
CA SER A 5 13.87 33.06 -21.02
C SER A 5 13.78 31.59 -21.43
N PHE A 6 14.51 31.20 -22.48
CA PHE A 6 14.51 29.83 -23.03
C PHE A 6 15.19 28.78 -22.13
N GLY A 7 16.15 29.18 -21.29
CA GLY A 7 16.85 28.24 -20.39
C GLY A 7 15.96 27.76 -19.24
N LEU A 8 15.17 28.66 -18.67
CA LEU A 8 14.31 28.40 -17.50
C LEU A 8 13.17 27.42 -17.82
N MET A 9 12.60 27.49 -19.04
CA MET A 9 11.55 26.56 -19.46
C MET A 9 12.04 25.11 -19.61
N ARG A 10 13.29 24.90 -20.05
CA ARG A 10 13.86 23.55 -20.22
C ARG A 10 14.07 22.82 -18.88
N PHE A 11 14.53 23.54 -17.85
CA PHE A 11 14.72 22.96 -16.52
C PHE A 11 13.40 22.60 -15.84
N ALA A 12 12.35 23.41 -16.04
CA ALA A 12 11.02 23.12 -15.51
C ALA A 12 10.42 21.82 -16.06
N ILE A 13 10.62 21.53 -17.35
CA ILE A 13 10.13 20.31 -18.00
C ILE A 13 10.86 19.07 -17.45
N LEU A 14 12.18 19.13 -17.27
CA LEU A 14 12.97 18.03 -16.70
C LEU A 14 12.56 17.68 -15.26
N LEU A 15 12.24 18.68 -14.44
CA LEU A 15 11.75 18.48 -13.06
C LEU A 15 10.37 17.82 -13.03
N LEU A 16 9.51 18.12 -14.00
CA LEU A 16 8.17 17.52 -14.15
C LEU A 16 8.20 16.04 -14.61
N LEU A 17 9.22 15.61 -15.35
CA LEU A 17 9.38 14.20 -15.73
C LEU A 17 9.88 13.33 -14.56
N CYS A 18 10.72 13.86 -13.67
CA CYS A 18 11.23 13.11 -12.52
C CYS A 18 10.16 12.77 -11.47
N SER A 19 9.07 13.53 -11.39
CA SER A 19 7.98 13.26 -10.43
C SER A 19 7.06 12.12 -10.84
N GLN A 20 7.15 11.61 -12.07
CA GLN A 20 6.23 10.59 -12.60
C GLN A 20 6.75 9.13 -12.45
N GLY A 21 7.99 8.95 -11.98
CA GLY A 21 8.65 7.64 -11.94
C GLY A 21 8.45 6.83 -10.65
N CYS A 22 7.83 7.39 -9.61
CA CYS A 22 7.51 6.62 -8.42
C CYS A 22 6.08 6.10 -8.52
N PRO A 23 5.81 4.80 -8.26
CA PRO A 23 4.45 4.33 -8.03
C PRO A 23 3.94 5.05 -6.78
N GLN A 24 3.27 6.18 -6.98
CA GLN A 24 2.67 6.92 -5.90
C GLN A 24 1.47 6.09 -5.47
N CYS A 25 1.59 5.47 -4.29
CA CYS A 25 0.43 5.15 -3.48
C CYS A 25 -0.27 6.47 -3.12
N PHE A 26 -0.90 7.11 -4.10
CA PHE A 26 -1.86 8.17 -3.87
C PHE A 26 -2.98 7.53 -3.05
N ARG A 27 -3.32 8.19 -1.94
CA ARG A 27 -4.38 7.79 -1.00
C ARG A 27 -5.52 7.10 -1.74
N PRO A 28 -6.02 5.95 -1.25
CA PRO A 28 -7.06 5.23 -1.94
C PRO A 28 -8.24 6.17 -2.18
N ARG A 29 -8.57 6.38 -3.46
CA ARG A 29 -9.95 6.67 -3.85
C ARG A 29 -10.73 5.52 -3.22
N GLN A 30 -11.58 5.84 -2.25
CA GLN A 30 -12.50 4.91 -1.62
C GLN A 30 -13.39 4.38 -2.75
N ARG A 31 -12.90 3.33 -3.43
CA ARG A 31 -13.69 2.58 -4.37
C ARG A 31 -14.72 1.93 -3.48
N ASN A 32 -15.96 2.38 -3.60
CA ASN A 32 -17.14 1.60 -3.25
C ASN A 32 -17.17 0.34 -4.16
N LEU A 33 -16.10 -0.47 -4.14
CA LEU A 33 -16.18 -1.87 -4.53
C LEU A 33 -16.97 -2.50 -3.39
N GLY A 34 -18.12 -3.09 -3.74
CA GLY A 34 -19.02 -3.73 -2.80
C GLY A 34 -18.24 -4.38 -1.66
N HIS A 35 -18.50 -3.90 -0.45
CA HIS A 35 -17.77 -4.17 0.78
C HIS A 35 -17.29 -5.63 0.82
N VAL A 36 -16.04 -5.87 0.39
CA VAL A 36 -15.37 -7.13 0.69
C VAL A 36 -15.36 -7.14 2.20
N GLN A 37 -16.14 -8.03 2.79
CA GLN A 37 -16.31 -8.10 4.23
C GLN A 37 -15.02 -8.70 4.79
N VAL A 38 -14.00 -7.86 4.94
CA VAL A 38 -12.72 -8.25 5.50
C VAL A 38 -12.96 -8.49 6.99
N SER A 39 -13.02 -9.76 7.36
CA SER A 39 -13.11 -10.19 8.76
C SER A 39 -11.84 -9.75 9.50
N CYS A 40 -12.01 -9.25 10.73
CA CYS A 40 -10.90 -8.83 11.56
C CYS A 40 -9.92 -9.99 11.85
N CYS A 41 -8.65 -9.66 12.09
CA CYS A 41 -7.59 -10.62 12.41
C CYS A 41 -7.45 -10.80 13.93
N PRO A 42 -8.02 -11.86 14.54
CA PRO A 42 -7.91 -12.08 16.00
C PRO A 42 -6.49 -12.45 16.44
N LYS A 43 -5.65 -12.88 15.49
CA LYS A 43 -4.27 -13.32 15.68
C LYS A 43 -3.47 -12.95 14.44
N VAL A 44 -2.17 -12.80 14.60
CA VAL A 44 -1.22 -12.58 13.50
C VAL A 44 -0.38 -13.83 13.26
N GLY A 45 0.03 -14.04 12.01
CA GLY A 45 0.96 -15.08 11.61
C GLY A 45 2.32 -14.50 11.23
N ASN A 46 3.38 -15.29 11.47
CA ASN A 46 4.76 -14.89 11.20
C ASN A 46 5.36 -15.56 9.96
N GLY A 47 4.65 -16.53 9.39
CA GLY A 47 5.08 -17.28 8.21
C GLY A 47 5.15 -16.40 6.96
N THR A 48 6.19 -16.61 6.14
CA THR A 48 6.33 -15.94 4.85
C THR A 48 5.18 -16.31 3.92
N ILE A 49 4.68 -15.35 3.15
CA ILE A 49 3.64 -15.53 2.14
C ILE A 49 4.27 -15.34 0.76
N ASP A 50 4.47 -16.46 0.06
CA ASP A 50 5.06 -16.46 -1.28
C ASP A 50 3.99 -16.28 -2.37
N GLU A 51 2.73 -16.57 -2.05
CA GLU A 51 1.60 -16.45 -2.97
C GLU A 51 1.38 -15.01 -3.44
N PRO A 52 0.96 -14.79 -4.71
CA PRO A 52 0.59 -13.45 -5.17
C PRO A 52 -0.68 -12.98 -4.44
N VAL A 53 -0.70 -11.72 -4.04
CA VAL A 53 -1.83 -11.06 -3.35
C VAL A 53 -2.38 -9.97 -4.26
N ASN A 54 -3.69 -9.76 -4.21
CA ASN A 54 -4.38 -8.77 -5.05
C ASN A 54 -4.71 -7.50 -4.27
N GLU A 55 -4.97 -7.63 -2.97
CA GLU A 55 -5.29 -6.51 -2.10
C GLU A 55 -4.52 -6.59 -0.79
N CYS A 56 -4.37 -5.45 -0.15
CA CYS A 56 -3.73 -5.30 1.14
C CYS A 56 -4.54 -4.35 2.00
N PHE A 57 -4.69 -4.70 3.28
CA PHE A 57 -5.33 -3.87 4.28
C PHE A 57 -4.45 -3.76 5.52
N GLU A 58 -4.53 -2.64 6.22
CA GLU A 58 -3.94 -2.45 7.54
C GLU A 58 -5.07 -2.33 8.56
N GLN A 59 -5.10 -3.27 9.51
CA GLN A 59 -5.98 -3.24 10.66
C GLN A 59 -5.22 -2.69 11.84
N LYS A 60 -5.65 -1.56 12.40
CA LYS A 60 -5.09 -1.03 13.66
C LYS A 60 -5.78 -1.69 14.86
N GLU A 61 -5.13 -1.64 16.03
CA GLU A 61 -5.72 -2.16 17.28
C GLU A 61 -7.05 -1.48 17.64
N THR A 62 -7.28 -0.27 17.14
CA THR A 62 -8.50 0.50 17.37
C THR A 62 -9.54 0.33 16.28
N THR A 63 -9.22 -0.33 15.16
CA THR A 63 -10.15 -0.47 14.03
C THR A 63 -11.37 -1.31 14.42
N PHE A 64 -11.17 -2.39 15.19
CA PHE A 64 -12.25 -3.28 15.61
C PHE A 64 -12.36 -3.35 17.14
N PRO A 65 -13.55 -3.10 17.73
CA PRO A 65 -13.72 -3.05 19.18
C PRO A 65 -13.41 -4.37 19.89
N HIS A 66 -13.70 -5.50 19.22
CA HIS A 66 -13.49 -6.86 19.71
C HIS A 66 -12.21 -7.52 19.18
N CYS A 67 -11.43 -6.82 18.35
CA CYS A 67 -10.25 -7.37 17.69
C CYS A 67 -9.11 -6.34 17.69
N ARG A 68 -8.47 -6.27 18.87
CA ARG A 68 -7.44 -5.27 19.19
C ARG A 68 -6.05 -5.75 18.82
N VAL A 69 -5.86 -6.10 17.55
CA VAL A 69 -4.59 -6.61 17.03
C VAL A 69 -4.18 -5.74 15.86
N HIS A 70 -2.96 -5.21 15.90
CA HIS A 70 -2.35 -4.56 14.72
C HIS A 70 -1.92 -5.65 13.74
N ALA A 71 -2.49 -5.65 12.54
CA ALA A 71 -2.23 -6.67 11.53
C ALA A 71 -2.25 -6.09 10.12
N PHE A 72 -1.45 -6.67 9.24
CA PHE A 72 -1.62 -6.51 7.80
C PHE A 72 -2.42 -7.68 7.24
N ILE A 73 -3.45 -7.40 6.46
CA ILE A 73 -4.32 -8.40 5.86
C ILE A 73 -4.03 -8.44 4.36
N PHE A 74 -3.52 -9.57 3.90
CA PHE A 74 -3.37 -9.81 2.47
C PHE A 74 -4.50 -10.68 1.96
N THR A 75 -5.04 -10.36 0.79
CA THR A 75 -6.13 -11.13 0.17
C THR A 75 -5.77 -11.60 -1.24
N LYS A 76 -6.26 -12.79 -1.58
CA LYS A 76 -6.21 -13.37 -2.93
C LYS A 76 -7.50 -14.14 -3.18
N GLY A 77 -8.48 -13.50 -3.82
CA GLY A 77 -9.79 -14.10 -4.01
C GLY A 77 -10.46 -14.36 -2.65
N THR A 78 -10.71 -15.63 -2.33
CA THR A 78 -11.32 -16.04 -1.06
C THR A 78 -10.31 -16.30 0.06
N LYS A 79 -9.00 -16.31 -0.23
CA LYS A 79 -7.96 -16.53 0.77
C LYS A 79 -7.52 -15.22 1.38
N SER A 80 -7.37 -15.19 2.69
CA SER A 80 -6.82 -14.08 3.45
C SER A 80 -5.75 -14.55 4.42
N TRP A 81 -4.78 -13.68 4.67
CA TRP A 81 -3.69 -13.93 5.62
C TRP A 81 -3.49 -12.72 6.53
N CYS A 82 -3.43 -12.97 7.83
CA CYS A 82 -3.11 -11.98 8.85
C CYS A 82 -1.61 -12.03 9.15
N VAL A 83 -0.92 -10.92 8.92
CA VAL A 83 0.55 -10.82 9.05
C VAL A 83 0.90 -9.91 10.21
N ASP A 84 1.83 -10.36 11.06
CA ASP A 84 2.36 -9.57 12.16
C ASP A 84 3.18 -8.38 11.61
N PRO A 85 2.88 -7.13 11.98
CA PRO A 85 3.65 -5.95 11.60
C PRO A 85 5.16 -6.05 11.91
N LYS A 86 5.55 -6.90 12.87
CA LYS A 86 6.92 -7.04 13.37
C LYS A 86 7.78 -8.01 12.56
N VAL A 87 7.23 -8.72 11.57
CA VAL A 87 8.01 -9.67 10.78
C VAL A 87 8.95 -8.94 9.83
N TRP A 88 10.21 -9.39 9.78
CA TRP A 88 11.28 -8.73 9.03
C TRP A 88 11.00 -8.65 7.52
N TRP A 89 10.29 -9.63 6.96
CA TRP A 89 10.04 -9.73 5.51
C TRP A 89 8.89 -8.83 5.04
N LEU A 90 8.03 -8.35 5.95
CA LEU A 90 6.82 -7.60 5.60
C LEU A 90 7.17 -6.32 4.85
N GLN A 91 8.12 -5.52 5.33
CA GLN A 91 8.45 -4.25 4.70
C GLN A 91 8.95 -4.44 3.26
N GLN A 92 9.76 -5.48 3.02
CA GLN A 92 10.21 -5.81 1.67
C GLN A 92 9.03 -6.27 0.79
N ARG A 93 8.13 -7.09 1.34
CA ARG A 93 6.92 -7.51 0.64
C ARG A 93 6.04 -6.32 0.26
N LEU A 94 5.79 -5.39 1.18
CA LEU A 94 5.00 -4.19 0.93
C LEU A 94 5.59 -3.36 -0.22
N ARG A 95 6.92 -3.16 -0.25
CA ARG A 95 7.58 -2.46 -1.36
C ARG A 95 7.35 -3.16 -2.71
N ARG A 96 7.42 -4.49 -2.75
CA ARG A 96 7.13 -5.28 -3.97
C ARG A 96 5.66 -5.18 -4.40
N LEU A 97 4.73 -5.01 -3.47
CA LEU A 97 3.31 -4.80 -3.78
C LEU A 97 3.08 -3.40 -4.33
N GLN A 98 3.71 -2.39 -3.71
CA GLN A 98 3.64 -1.01 -4.16
C GLN A 98 4.20 -0.84 -5.58
N SER A 99 5.32 -1.49 -5.91
CA SER A 99 5.87 -1.48 -7.27
C SER A 99 4.95 -2.11 -8.31
N ARG A 100 3.94 -2.89 -7.88
CA ARG A 100 2.90 -3.49 -8.72
C ARG A 100 1.59 -2.69 -8.68
N GLY A 101 1.56 -1.54 -8.01
CA GLY A 101 0.37 -0.71 -7.86
C GLY A 101 -0.63 -1.21 -6.78
N ILE A 102 -0.20 -2.12 -5.90
CA ILE A 102 -1.02 -2.64 -4.80
C ILE A 102 -0.59 -1.94 -3.51
N CYS A 103 -1.45 -1.05 -2.99
CA CYS A 103 -1.21 -0.31 -1.77
C CYS A 103 -2.16 -0.76 -0.66
N CYS A 104 -1.68 -0.78 0.59
CA CYS A 104 -2.49 -1.17 1.73
C CYS A 104 -3.50 -0.08 2.10
N GLN A 105 -4.76 -0.46 2.28
CA GLN A 105 -5.83 0.42 2.73
C GLN A 105 -6.01 0.30 4.24
N ILE A 106 -6.16 1.41 4.95
CA ILE A 106 -6.46 1.38 6.38
C ILE A 106 -7.95 1.03 6.54
N LEU A 107 -8.23 0.00 7.33
CA LEU A 107 -9.60 -0.40 7.74
C LEU A 107 -10.11 0.46 8.89
#